data_AF-A0A2W6B2V7-F1
#
_entry.id   AF-A0A2W6B2V7-F1
#
_cell.length_a   1.000
_cell.length_b   1.000
_cell.length_c   1.000
_cell.angle_alpha   90.00
_cell.angle_beta   90.00
_cell.angle_gamma   90.00
#
_symmetry.space_group_name_H-M   'P 1'
#
loop_
_entity.id
_entity.type
_entity.pdbx_description
1 polymer ?
#
loop_
_entity_poly.entity_id
_entity_poly.type
_entity_poly.pdbx_seq_one_letter_code
_entity_poly.pdbx_strand_id
1 'polypeptide(L)'
;MIVHAELTCMNCGYEMGDVEGPKGASVKELVFLPVHQDDKLVIDRRGRVQCPHCHGRVLPQGVTPVRRPLDPEQLYEAKIDGTVTRGLMY
;
A
#
# COMPACT_ATOMS: atom_id res chain seq x y z
N MET A 1 -14.89 6.45 8.95
CA MET A 1 -13.66 7.27 8.82
C MET A 1 -12.59 6.39 8.21
N ILE A 2 -12.08 6.78 7.04
CA ILE A 2 -10.98 6.08 6.37
C ILE A 2 -9.67 6.68 6.87
N VAL A 3 -8.70 5.82 7.14
CA VAL A 3 -7.36 6.18 7.60
C VAL A 3 -6.34 5.67 6.60
N HIS A 4 -5.28 6.45 6.45
CA HIS A 4 -4.07 6.11 5.73
C HIS A 4 -2.97 5.81 6.76
N ALA A 5 -2.16 4.79 6.51
CA ALA A 5 -1.00 4.48 7.33
C ALA A 5 0.15 3.94 6.47
N GLU A 6 1.36 4.37 6.80
CA GLU A 6 2.60 3.93 6.16
C GLU A 6 3.03 2.59 6.78
N LEU A 7 3.48 1.64 5.96
CA LEU A 7 3.98 0.34 6.39
C LEU A 7 5.50 0.27 6.22
N THR A 8 6.20 0.17 7.34
CA THR A 8 7.64 -0.05 7.37
C THR A 8 7.97 -1.28 8.21
N CYS A 9 8.90 -2.10 7.73
CA CYS A 9 9.42 -3.22 8.51
C CYS A 9 10.31 -2.71 9.65
N MET A 10 9.95 -3.07 10.88
CA MET A 10 10.73 -2.71 12.08
C MET A 10 12.05 -3.49 12.20
N ASN A 11 12.21 -4.58 11.44
CA ASN A 11 13.37 -5.46 11.56
C ASN A 11 14.48 -5.11 10.56
N CYS A 12 14.13 -4.86 9.29
CA CYS A 12 15.11 -4.55 8.24
C CYS A 12 14.97 -3.14 7.65
N GLY A 13 14.02 -2.33 8.15
CA GLY A 13 13.79 -0.97 7.63
C GLY A 13 13.15 -0.92 6.25
N TYR A 14 12.69 -2.06 5.71
CA TYR A 14 12.09 -2.12 4.37
C TYR A 14 10.79 -1.33 4.32
N GLU A 15 10.72 -0.36 3.41
CA GLU A 15 9.54 0.44 3.12
C GLU A 15 8.60 -0.36 2.21
N MET A 16 7.45 -0.78 2.76
CA MET A 16 6.50 -1.59 1.99
C MET A 16 5.51 -0.74 1.21
N GLY A 17 5.24 0.48 1.70
CA GLY A 17 4.25 1.40 1.14
C GLY A 17 3.06 1.59 2.06
N ASP A 18 1.92 1.98 1.50
CA ASP A 18 0.82 2.53 2.30
C ASP A 18 -0.39 1.62 2.34
N VAL A 19 -1.18 1.75 3.39
CA VAL A 19 -2.50 1.14 3.49
C VAL A 19 -3.57 2.16 3.78
N GLU A 20 -4.69 2.04 3.08
CA GLU A 20 -5.89 2.82 3.33
C GLU A 20 -7.07 1.92 3.67
N GLY A 21 -7.86 2.33 4.65
CA GLY A 21 -9.10 1.63 4.96
C GLY A 21 -9.83 2.19 6.17
N PRO A 22 -11.02 1.67 6.50
CA PRO A 22 -11.74 2.08 7.69
C PRO A 22 -10.92 1.85 8.96
N LYS A 23 -11.00 2.76 9.93
CA LYS A 23 -10.39 2.52 11.24
C LYS A 23 -10.95 1.23 11.86
N GLY A 24 -10.09 0.28 12.17
CA GLY A 24 -10.47 -1.03 12.73
C GLY A 24 -10.94 -2.05 11.68
N ALA A 25 -10.79 -1.74 10.39
CA ALA A 25 -11.10 -2.66 9.30
C ALA A 25 -10.28 -3.95 9.35
N SER A 26 -10.85 -5.01 8.79
CA SER A 26 -10.10 -6.24 8.55
C SER A 26 -9.11 -6.04 7.41
N VAL A 27 -8.04 -6.85 7.37
CA VAL A 27 -7.01 -6.71 6.31
C VAL A 27 -7.58 -6.91 4.90
N LYS A 28 -8.72 -7.60 4.76
CA LYS A 28 -9.42 -7.79 3.47
C LYS A 28 -10.05 -6.51 2.92
N GLU A 29 -10.30 -5.53 3.78
CA GLU A 29 -10.92 -4.25 3.44
C GLU A 29 -9.88 -3.13 3.29
N LEU A 30 -8.59 -3.45 3.45
CA LEU A 30 -7.50 -2.50 3.28
C LEU A 30 -7.08 -2.46 1.81
N VAL A 31 -6.94 -1.26 1.28
CA VAL A 31 -6.29 -0.97 0.01
C VAL A 31 -4.80 -0.86 0.27
N PHE A 32 -3.99 -1.65 -0.42
CA PHE A 32 -2.54 -1.62 -0.30
C PHE A 32 -1.91 -0.94 -1.51
N LEU A 33 -1.04 0.02 -1.24
CA LEU A 33 -0.33 0.85 -2.20
C LEU A 33 1.17 0.53 -2.06
N PRO A 34 1.68 -0.49 -2.76
CA PRO A 34 3.08 -0.89 -2.65
C PRO A 34 4.03 0.18 -3.21
N VAL A 35 5.15 0.41 -2.53
CA VAL A 35 6.25 1.26 -3.04
C VAL A 35 7.08 0.53 -4.09
N HIS A 36 7.31 -0.78 -3.90
CA HIS A 36 8.09 -1.59 -4.83
C HIS A 36 7.17 -2.44 -5.73
N GLN A 37 7.58 -2.63 -6.99
CA GLN A 37 6.86 -3.52 -7.90
C GLN A 37 6.85 -4.95 -7.32
N ASP A 38 5.69 -5.61 -7.43
CA ASP A 38 5.40 -6.95 -6.92
C ASP A 38 5.30 -7.13 -5.40
N ASP A 39 5.41 -6.05 -4.62
CA ASP A 39 5.14 -6.12 -3.19
C ASP A 39 3.69 -6.49 -2.91
N LYS A 40 3.51 -7.38 -1.93
CA LYS A 40 2.19 -7.87 -1.48
C LYS A 40 2.13 -7.81 0.03
N LEU A 41 0.93 -7.54 0.54
CA LEU A 41 0.65 -7.72 1.96
C LEU A 41 0.76 -9.20 2.32
N VAL A 42 1.80 -9.54 3.08
CA VAL A 42 1.94 -10.85 3.71
C VAL A 42 1.26 -10.79 5.07
N ILE A 43 0.29 -11.67 5.31
CA ILE A 43 -0.47 -11.70 6.56
C ILE A 43 -0.20 -13.02 7.28
N ASP A 44 0.17 -12.95 8.55
CA ASP A 44 0.37 -14.14 9.37
C ASP A 44 -0.96 -14.81 9.77
N ARG A 45 -0.88 -16.02 10.34
CA ARG A 45 -2.07 -16.75 10.83
C ARG A 45 -2.82 -16.04 11.96
N ARG A 46 -2.26 -14.98 12.53
CA ARG A 46 -2.86 -14.13 13.58
C ARG A 46 -3.41 -12.82 13.00
N GLY A 47 -3.44 -12.65 11.68
CA GLY A 47 -3.96 -11.46 11.02
C GLY A 47 -3.01 -10.26 11.02
N ARG A 48 -1.71 -10.45 11.29
CA ARG A 48 -0.72 -9.37 11.37
C ARG A 48 0.07 -9.27 10.08
N VAL A 49 0.36 -8.04 9.65
CA VAL A 49 1.20 -7.77 8.48
C VAL A 49 2.65 -8.15 8.77
N GLN A 50 3.26 -8.88 7.84
CA GLN A 50 4.66 -9.29 7.83
C GLN A 50 5.40 -8.66 6.66
N CYS A 51 6.69 -8.45 6.85
CA CYS A 51 7.56 -7.94 5.79
C CYS A 51 7.80 -9.05 4.75
N PRO A 52 7.61 -8.77 3.46
CA PRO A 52 7.87 -9.75 2.39
C PRO A 52 9.36 -10.10 2.28
N HIS A 53 10.25 -9.19 2.67
CA HIS A 53 11.70 -9.35 2.54
C HIS A 53 12.33 -10.17 3.67
N CYS A 54 11.98 -9.90 4.94
CA CYS A 54 12.61 -10.55 6.09
C CYS A 54 11.64 -11.31 7.00
N HIS A 55 10.35 -11.37 6.66
CA HIS A 55 9.26 -11.91 7.50
C HIS A 55 9.16 -11.28 8.91
N GLY A 56 9.85 -10.15 9.11
CA GLY A 56 9.82 -9.38 10.34
C GLY A 56 8.48 -8.67 10.56
N ARG A 57 8.31 -8.15 11.78
CA ARG A 57 7.11 -7.41 12.16
C ARG A 57 7.03 -6.08 11.41
N VAL A 58 5.85 -5.81 10.84
CA VAL A 58 5.51 -4.54 10.20
C VAL A 58 4.49 -3.85 11.08
N LEU A 59 4.64 -2.55 11.27
CA LEU A 59 3.69 -1.74 12.02
C LEU A 59 3.23 -0.57 11.16
N PRO A 60 1.92 -0.26 11.15
CA PRO A 60 1.42 0.96 10.56
C PRO A 60 1.93 2.17 11.34
N GLN A 61 2.51 3.13 10.62
CA GLN A 61 2.97 4.42 11.11
C GLN A 61 2.17 5.54 10.46
N GLY A 62 2.28 6.77 10.99
CA GLY A 62 1.68 7.93 10.34
C GLY A 62 0.16 7.87 10.16
N VAL A 63 -0.57 7.22 11.07
CA VAL A 63 -2.02 7.00 10.92
C VAL A 63 -2.76 8.35 10.86
N THR A 64 -3.22 8.71 9.65
CA THR A 64 -3.88 9.99 9.40
C THR A 64 -5.26 9.77 8.77
N PRO A 65 -6.27 10.58 9.12
CA PRO A 65 -7.59 10.48 8.52
C PRO A 65 -7.56 10.99 7.07
N VAL A 66 -8.08 10.18 6.15
CA VAL A 66 -8.18 10.55 4.74
C VAL A 66 -9.52 11.24 4.49
N ARG A 67 -9.48 12.46 3.94
CA ARG A 67 -10.69 13.23 3.57
C ARG A 67 -11.25 12.87 2.20
N ARG A 68 -10.44 12.28 1.31
CA ARG A 68 -10.79 11.79 -0.02
C ARG A 68 -10.11 10.42 -0.22
N PRO A 69 -10.77 9.31 0.13
CA PRO A 69 -10.17 7.98 0.00
C PRO A 69 -9.83 7.69 -1.47
N LEU A 70 -8.77 6.95 -1.73
CA LEU A 70 -8.50 6.45 -3.07
C LEU A 70 -9.59 5.46 -3.49
N ASP A 71 -10.30 5.79 -4.57
CA ASP A 71 -11.27 4.87 -5.17
C ASP A 71 -10.51 3.74 -5.87
N PRO A 72 -10.78 2.46 -5.55
CA PRO A 72 -10.07 1.33 -6.16
C PRO A 72 -10.26 1.25 -7.69
N GLU A 73 -11.31 1.86 -8.26
CA GLU A 73 -11.48 2.00 -9.71
C GLU A 73 -10.44 2.96 -10.34
N GLN A 74 -10.00 3.99 -9.62
CA GLN A 74 -8.99 4.95 -10.13
C GLN A 74 -7.57 4.37 -10.14
N LEU A 75 -7.29 3.36 -9.31
CA LEU A 75 -6.00 2.66 -9.31
C LEU A 75 -5.81 1.77 -10.56
N TYR A 76 -6.90 1.34 -11.21
CA TYR A 76 -6.82 0.58 -12.45
C TYR A 76 -6.41 1.44 -13.65
N GLU A 77 -6.78 2.72 -13.70
CA GLU A 77 -6.37 3.62 -14.79
C GLU A 77 -4.87 3.94 -14.76
N ALA A 78 -4.23 3.95 -13.59
CA ALA A 78 -2.80 4.24 -13.46
C ALA A 78 -1.88 3.08 -13.91
N LYS A 79 -2.41 1.85 -14.07
CA LYS A 79 -1.65 0.69 -14.55
C LYS A 79 -1.82 0.38 -16.04
N ILE A 80 -2.48 1.27 -16.79
CA ILE A 80 -2.64 1.15 -18.25
C ILE A 80 -2.11 2.36 -19.04
N ASP A 81 -1.12 3.10 -18.51
CA ASP A 81 -0.30 4.00 -19.35
C ASP A 81 1.16 3.53 -19.41
N GLY A 82 1.31 2.22 -19.66
CA GLY A 82 2.49 1.72 -20.33
C GLY A 82 2.39 2.08 -21.82
N THR A 83 3.20 3.03 -22.27
CA THR A 83 3.64 3.20 -23.67
C THR A 83 2.56 3.41 -24.74
N VAL A 84 2.23 4.66 -25.12
CA VAL A 84 2.21 5.16 -26.52
C VAL A 84 2.17 6.70 -26.54
N THR A 85 3.29 7.36 -26.87
CA THR A 85 3.43 8.54 -27.77
C THR A 85 4.87 9.05 -27.65
N ARG A 86 5.82 8.51 -28.43
CA ARG A 86 6.28 9.14 -29.68
C ARG A 86 5.86 10.61 -29.83
N GLY A 87 6.84 11.50 -29.67
CA GLY A 87 6.96 12.75 -30.43
C GLY A 87 6.48 14.02 -29.72
N LEU A 88 7.44 14.87 -29.34
CA LEU A 88 7.45 16.34 -29.45
C LEU A 88 8.88 16.77 -29.08
N MET A 89 9.76 16.89 -30.09
CA MET A 89 10.24 18.16 -30.63
C MET A 89 10.95 19.04 -29.59
N TYR A 90 12.29 19.02 -29.63
CA TYR A 90 13.10 20.19 -29.97
C TYR A 90 14.25 19.73 -30.87
#